data_AF-A0A3R6PT34-F1
#
_entry.id   AF-A0A3R6PT34-F1
#
_cell.length_a   1.000
_cell.length_b   1.000
_cell.length_c   1.000
_cell.angle_alpha   90.00
_cell.angle_beta   90.00
_cell.angle_gamma   90.00
#
_symmetry.space_group_name_H-M   'P 1'
#
loop_
_entity.id
_entity.type
_entity.pdbx_description
1 polymer ?
#
loop_
_entity_poly.entity_id
_entity_poly.type
_entity_poly.pdbx_seq_one_letter_code
_entity_poly.pdbx_strand_id
1 'polypeptide(L)'
;MKKAMKKLMVLIMTMMMGMSLVACGGADKQPAIDAFNKTSTSFNEVANIINENPQAYDQDLVDTMVDMAGVLNEHKQILESDDDVEEEKLQEMIDWYGTVDEWVAQVKEEISK
;
A
#
# COMPACT_ATOMS: atom_id res chain seq x y z
N MET A 1 5.93 12.54 8.75
CA MET A 1 4.63 11.84 8.61
C MET A 1 3.53 12.59 7.86
N LYS A 2 3.05 13.76 8.32
CA LYS A 2 1.84 14.43 7.75
C LYS A 2 1.83 14.64 6.23
N LYS A 3 2.98 14.90 5.61
CA LYS A 3 3.07 15.05 4.14
C LYS A 3 2.90 13.72 3.41
N ALA A 4 3.55 12.64 3.90
CA ALA A 4 3.43 11.31 3.33
C ALA A 4 2.01 10.75 3.51
N MET A 5 1.42 10.92 4.69
CA MET A 5 0.03 10.54 4.97
C MET A 5 -0.97 11.28 4.05
N LYS A 6 -0.77 12.59 3.81
CA LYS A 6 -1.60 13.34 2.85
C LYS A 6 -1.47 12.81 1.42
N LYS A 7 -0.26 12.49 0.97
CA LYS A 7 -0.04 11.90 -0.36
C LYS A 7 -0.72 10.53 -0.47
N LEU A 8 -0.60 9.73 0.58
CA LEU A 8 -1.19 8.41 0.67
C LEU A 8 -2.72 8.46 0.54
N MET A 9 -3.39 9.32 1.31
CA MET A 9 -4.85 9.48 1.22
C MET A 9 -5.31 9.95 -0.17
N VAL A 10 -4.56 10.84 -0.82
CA VAL A 10 -4.88 11.31 -2.19
C VAL A 10 -4.76 10.17 -3.20
N LEU A 11 -3.74 9.32 -3.08
CA LEU A 11 -3.55 8.20 -4.00
C LEU A 11 -4.63 7.11 -3.83
N ILE A 12 -5.02 6.79 -2.59
CA ILE A 12 -6.11 5.83 -2.31
C ILE A 12 -7.41 6.27 -3.00
N MET A 13 -7.78 7.55 -2.92
CA MET A 13 -8.99 8.08 -3.58
C MET A 13 -8.92 8.01 -5.11
N THR A 14 -7.73 8.19 -5.69
CA THR A 14 -7.54 8.22 -7.15
C THR A 14 -7.66 6.82 -7.74
N MET A 15 -7.22 5.80 -7.00
CA MET A 15 -7.13 4.42 -7.48
C MET A 15 -8.50 3.74 -7.65
N MET A 16 -9.54 4.18 -6.91
CA MET A 16 -10.91 3.65 -6.99
C MET A 16 -11.65 3.99 -8.31
N MET A 17 -11.15 4.94 -9.11
CA MET A 17 -11.85 5.40 -10.33
C MET A 17 -11.49 4.63 -11.62
N GLY A 18 -10.56 3.67 -11.58
CA GLY A 18 -9.90 3.14 -12.79
C GLY A 18 -10.44 1.84 -13.43
N MET A 19 -11.60 1.30 -13.06
CA MET A 19 -11.99 -0.09 -13.44
C MET A 19 -12.71 -0.27 -14.81
N SER A 20 -12.23 0.27 -15.94
CA SER A 20 -13.02 0.08 -17.19
C SER A 20 -12.29 -0.12 -18.52
N LEU A 21 -11.01 -0.47 -18.54
CA LEU A 21 -10.33 -0.82 -19.80
C LEU A 21 -9.62 -2.17 -19.64
N VAL A 22 -9.97 -3.10 -20.53
CA VAL A 22 -9.30 -4.38 -20.71
C VAL A 22 -8.49 -4.27 -22.00
N ALA A 23 -7.21 -3.94 -21.86
CA ALA A 23 -6.25 -3.99 -22.96
C ALA A 23 -5.91 -5.45 -23.31
N CYS A 24 -5.85 -5.75 -24.61
CA CYS A 24 -5.61 -7.09 -25.14
C CYS A 24 -4.13 -7.47 -24.98
N GLY A 25 -3.81 -8.29 -23.98
CA GLY A 25 -2.47 -8.81 -23.68
C GLY A 25 -2.02 -8.40 -22.29
N GLY A 26 -2.27 -9.26 -21.29
CA GLY A 26 -1.90 -9.00 -19.89
C GLY A 26 -0.45 -8.56 -19.72
N ALA A 27 -0.26 -7.46 -19.00
CA ALA A 27 1.06 -6.99 -18.63
C ALA A 27 1.73 -7.93 -17.62
N ASP A 28 3.06 -7.93 -17.57
CA ASP A 28 3.82 -8.72 -16.60
C ASP A 28 3.59 -8.17 -15.18
N LYS A 29 2.90 -8.95 -14.33
CA LYS A 29 2.61 -8.60 -12.94
C LYS A 29 3.83 -8.73 -12.02
N GLN A 30 4.91 -9.40 -12.43
CA GLN A 30 6.03 -9.74 -11.55
C GLN A 30 6.69 -8.52 -10.88
N PRO A 31 6.95 -7.39 -11.57
CA PRO A 31 7.52 -6.20 -10.93
C PRO A 31 6.63 -5.63 -9.82
N ALA A 32 5.30 -5.64 -10.03
CA ALA A 32 4.34 -5.18 -9.05
C ALA A 32 4.23 -6.16 -7.86
N ILE A 33 4.30 -7.47 -8.11
CA ILE A 33 4.36 -8.51 -7.06
C ILE A 33 5.61 -8.34 -6.19
N ASP A 34 6.77 -8.10 -6.80
CA ASP A 34 8.03 -7.93 -6.08
C ASP A 34 7.99 -6.66 -5.20
N ALA A 35 7.49 -5.55 -5.75
CA ALA A 35 7.29 -4.31 -5.02
C ALA A 35 6.27 -4.50 -3.87
N PHE A 36 5.14 -5.16 -4.14
CA PHE A 36 4.13 -5.49 -3.14
C PHE A 36 4.70 -6.30 -1.98
N ASN A 37 5.46 -7.37 -2.26
CA ASN A 37 6.02 -8.25 -1.24
C ASN A 37 7.02 -7.51 -0.34
N LYS A 38 7.87 -6.68 -0.94
CA LYS A 38 8.82 -5.83 -0.20
C LYS A 38 8.09 -4.85 0.73
N THR A 39 7.11 -4.13 0.20
CA THR A 39 6.34 -3.14 0.96
C THR A 39 5.50 -3.79 2.04
N SER A 40 4.83 -4.91 1.74
CA SER A 40 4.04 -5.67 2.71
C SER A 40 4.89 -6.18 3.86
N THR A 41 6.12 -6.61 3.60
CA THR A 41 7.06 -7.01 4.66
C THR A 41 7.35 -5.83 5.60
N SER A 42 7.75 -4.68 5.03
CA SER A 42 8.08 -3.49 5.81
C SER A 42 6.88 -2.95 6.59
N PHE A 43 5.70 -2.98 5.98
CA PHE A 43 4.43 -2.59 6.58
C PHE A 43 4.05 -3.51 7.75
N ASN A 44 4.12 -4.83 7.54
CA ASN A 44 3.77 -5.81 8.57
C ASN A 44 4.66 -5.71 9.81
N GLU A 45 5.95 -5.38 9.65
CA GLU A 45 6.83 -5.11 10.81
C GLU A 45 6.29 -3.98 11.69
N VAL A 46 5.85 -2.87 11.08
CA VAL A 46 5.26 -1.75 11.82
C VAL A 46 3.89 -2.10 12.38
N ALA A 47 3.07 -2.80 11.60
CA ALA A 47 1.75 -3.25 12.04
C ALA A 47 1.86 -4.12 13.29
N ASN A 48 2.82 -5.03 13.34
CA ASN A 48 3.05 -5.87 14.51
C ASN A 48 3.41 -5.04 15.75
N ILE A 49 4.32 -4.07 15.62
CA ILE A 49 4.71 -3.20 16.74
C ILE A 49 3.53 -2.36 17.24
N ILE A 50 2.72 -1.83 16.33
CA ILE A 50 1.54 -1.03 16.70
C ILE A 50 0.48 -1.93 17.36
N ASN A 51 0.26 -3.13 16.83
CA ASN A 51 -0.74 -4.07 17.34
C ASN A 51 -0.38 -4.66 18.72
N GLU A 52 0.90 -4.68 19.11
CA GLU A 52 1.31 -5.09 20.46
C GLU A 52 0.77 -4.15 21.54
N ASN A 53 0.66 -2.85 21.25
CA ASN A 53 0.11 -1.87 22.18
C ASN A 53 -0.56 -0.69 21.44
N PRO A 54 -1.73 -0.90 20.81
CA PRO A 54 -2.35 0.12 19.96
C PRO A 54 -2.73 1.39 20.73
N GLN A 55 -2.99 1.27 22.03
CA GLN A 55 -3.33 2.41 22.91
C GLN A 55 -2.16 3.36 23.18
N ALA A 56 -0.92 2.94 22.92
CA ALA A 56 0.25 3.80 23.04
C ALA A 56 0.44 4.73 21.83
N TYR A 57 -0.32 4.51 20.74
CA TYR A 57 -0.20 5.24 19.50
C TYR A 57 -1.42 6.13 19.26
N ASP A 58 -1.24 7.14 18.43
CA ASP A 58 -2.33 8.02 18.02
C ASP A 58 -3.40 7.24 17.24
N GLN A 59 -4.68 7.50 17.51
CA GLN A 59 -5.76 6.79 16.83
C GLN A 59 -5.72 7.02 15.32
N ASP A 60 -5.35 8.21 14.85
CA ASP A 60 -5.23 8.50 13.41
C ASP A 60 -4.16 7.62 12.76
N LEU A 61 -3.08 7.29 13.49
CA LEU A 61 -2.04 6.38 13.00
C LEU A 61 -2.58 4.94 12.92
N VAL A 62 -3.28 4.47 13.95
CA VAL A 62 -3.88 3.13 13.98
C VAL A 62 -4.92 2.98 12.86
N ASP A 63 -5.81 3.96 12.71
CA ASP A 63 -6.84 3.97 11.66
C ASP A 63 -6.19 3.97 10.27
N THR A 64 -5.13 4.77 10.07
CA THR A 64 -4.36 4.75 8.81
C THR A 64 -3.73 3.38 8.54
N MET A 65 -3.17 2.70 9.55
CA MET A 65 -2.64 1.34 9.36
C MET A 65 -3.73 0.36 8.93
N VAL A 66 -4.94 0.48 9.48
CA VAL A 66 -6.07 -0.39 9.09
C VAL A 66 -6.48 -0.13 7.63
N ASP A 67 -6.64 1.13 7.24
CA ASP A 67 -6.98 1.50 5.86
C ASP A 67 -5.95 0.98 4.86
N MET A 68 -4.66 1.09 5.22
CA MET A 68 -3.55 0.62 4.40
C MET A 68 -3.49 -0.88 4.25
N ALA A 69 -3.79 -1.63 5.32
CA ALA A 69 -3.91 -3.07 5.26
C ALA A 69 -5.05 -3.50 4.32
N GLY A 70 -6.16 -2.74 4.30
CA GLY A 70 -7.26 -2.94 3.35
C GLY A 70 -6.80 -2.81 1.90
N VAL A 71 -6.15 -1.70 1.55
CA VAL A 71 -5.66 -1.47 0.18
C VAL A 71 -4.61 -2.49 -0.24
N LEU A 72 -3.65 -2.84 0.64
CA LEU A 72 -2.67 -3.89 0.37
C LEU A 72 -3.36 -5.24 0.08
N ASN A 73 -4.41 -5.57 0.82
CA ASN A 73 -5.15 -6.81 0.60
C ASN A 73 -5.92 -6.81 -0.73
N GLU A 74 -6.53 -5.69 -1.12
CA GLU A 74 -7.15 -5.54 -2.46
C GLU A 74 -6.11 -5.70 -3.58
N HIS A 75 -4.94 -5.07 -3.42
CA HIS A 75 -3.86 -5.17 -4.40
C HIS A 75 -3.32 -6.59 -4.51
N LYS A 76 -3.20 -7.31 -3.39
CA LYS A 76 -2.84 -8.72 -3.38
C LYS A 76 -3.81 -9.54 -4.23
N GLN A 77 -5.12 -9.33 -4.06
CA GLN A 77 -6.14 -10.05 -4.84
C GLN A 77 -6.02 -9.77 -6.35
N ILE A 78 -5.75 -8.52 -6.74
CA ILE A 78 -5.53 -8.15 -8.14
C ILE A 78 -4.28 -8.85 -8.70
N LEU A 79 -3.18 -8.84 -7.96
CA LEU A 79 -1.91 -9.43 -8.40
C LEU A 79 -1.95 -10.95 -8.46
N GLU A 80 -2.65 -11.60 -7.53
CA GLU A 80 -2.82 -13.06 -7.48
C GLU A 80 -3.95 -13.56 -8.39
N SER A 81 -4.79 -12.68 -8.93
CA SER A 81 -5.83 -13.07 -9.89
C SER A 81 -5.22 -13.52 -11.23
N ASP A 82 -5.93 -14.41 -11.91
CA ASP A 82 -5.61 -14.80 -13.29
C ASP A 82 -6.06 -13.76 -14.32
N ASP A 83 -6.73 -12.67 -13.89
CA ASP A 83 -7.24 -11.62 -14.76
C ASP A 83 -6.11 -10.75 -15.32
N ASP A 84 -6.21 -10.35 -16.58
CA ASP A 84 -5.27 -9.40 -17.18
C ASP A 84 -5.36 -8.05 -16.47
N VAL A 85 -4.20 -7.47 -16.15
CA VAL A 85 -4.08 -6.13 -15.56
C VAL A 85 -3.29 -5.25 -16.51
N GLU A 86 -3.73 -4.01 -16.70
CA GLU A 86 -3.04 -3.05 -17.56
C GLU A 86 -1.70 -2.61 -16.95
N GLU A 87 -0.70 -2.39 -17.80
CA GLU A 87 0.65 -1.96 -17.37
C GLU A 87 0.60 -0.63 -16.59
N GLU A 88 -0.24 0.31 -17.02
CA GLU A 88 -0.47 1.58 -16.31
C GLU A 88 -0.96 1.33 -14.88
N LYS A 89 -1.87 0.35 -14.71
CA LYS A 89 -2.37 0.01 -13.38
C LYS A 89 -1.31 -0.63 -12.49
N LEU A 90 -0.50 -1.53 -13.06
CA LEU A 90 0.62 -2.12 -12.34
C LEU A 90 1.64 -1.04 -11.93
N GLN A 91 1.91 -0.05 -12.78
CA GLN A 91 2.79 1.06 -12.47
C GLN A 91 2.21 1.97 -11.37
N GLU A 92 0.91 2.28 -11.40
CA GLU A 92 0.23 3.00 -10.32
C GLU A 92 0.40 2.28 -8.96
N MET A 93 0.27 0.95 -8.95
CA MET A 93 0.47 0.14 -7.74
C MET A 93 1.92 0.23 -7.25
N ILE A 94 2.90 0.13 -8.16
CA ILE A 94 4.33 0.27 -7.83
C ILE A 94 4.64 1.65 -7.23
N ASP A 95 4.13 2.72 -7.84
CA ASP A 95 4.34 4.08 -7.36
C ASP A 95 3.69 4.30 -5.98
N TRP A 96 2.51 3.71 -5.78
CA TRP A 96 1.84 3.72 -4.49
C TRP A 96 2.65 2.98 -3.43
N TYR A 97 3.18 1.79 -3.72
CA TYR A 97 4.06 1.04 -2.82
C TYR A 97 5.28 1.85 -2.39
N GLY A 98 5.88 2.63 -3.29
CA GLY A 98 6.96 3.56 -2.95
C GLY A 98 6.53 4.61 -1.91
N THR A 99 5.31 5.13 -2.03
CA THR A 99 4.74 6.07 -1.03
C THR A 99 4.49 5.38 0.32
N VAL A 100 4.07 4.11 0.31
CA VAL A 100 3.91 3.31 1.54
C VAL A 100 5.25 3.07 2.21
N ASP A 101 6.28 2.67 1.46
CA ASP A 101 7.65 2.47 1.98
C ASP A 101 8.17 3.75 2.67
N GLU A 102 8.01 4.92 2.04
CA GLU A 102 8.39 6.21 2.62
C GLU A 102 7.63 6.52 3.92
N TRP A 103 6.34 6.21 3.96
CA TRP A 103 5.50 6.45 5.13
C TRP A 103 5.85 5.50 6.27
N VAL A 104 5.99 4.20 5.99
CA VAL A 104 6.42 3.17 6.94
C VAL A 104 7.76 3.52 7.56
N ALA A 105 8.73 4.00 6.77
CA ALA A 105 10.01 4.46 7.29
C ALA A 105 9.85 5.61 8.30
N GLN A 106 8.98 6.58 8.01
CA GLN A 106 8.68 7.68 8.93
C GLN A 106 7.98 7.20 10.20
N VAL A 107 7.06 6.23 10.11
CA VAL A 107 6.43 5.63 11.29
C VAL A 107 7.47 4.92 12.14
N LYS A 108 8.35 4.11 11.54
CA LYS A 108 9.45 3.42 12.25
C LYS A 108 10.35 4.40 13.01
N GLU A 109 10.71 5.52 12.39
CA GLU A 109 11.48 6.58 13.05
C GLU A 109 10.74 7.25 14.21
N GLU A 110 9.41 7.35 14.15
CA GLU A 110 8.61 7.96 15.21
C GLU A 110 8.37 7.00 16.39
N ILE A 111 8.10 5.72 16.14
CA ILE A 111 7.90 4.72 17.20
C ILE A 111 9.20 4.31 17.92
N SER A 112 10.36 4.60 17.32
CA SER A 112 11.68 4.29 17.92
C SER A 112 12.23 5.41 18.81
N LYS A 113 11.48 6.51 18.99
CA LYS A 113 11.85 7.65 19.84
C LYS A 113 11.26 7.52 21.24
#